data_AF-A0A6F9Y4K1-F1
#
_entry.id   AF-A0A6F9Y4K1-F1
#
_cell.length_a   1.000
_cell.length_b   1.000
_cell.length_c   1.000
_cell.angle_alpha   90.00
_cell.angle_beta   90.00
_cell.angle_gamma   90.00
#
_symmetry.space_group_name_H-M   'P 1'
#
loop_
_entity.id
_entity.type
_entity.pdbx_description
1 polymer ?
#
loop_
_entity_poly.entity_id
_entity_poly.type
_entity_poly.pdbx_seq_one_letter_code
_entity_poly.pdbx_strand_id
1 'polypeptide(L)'
;MRKKKSPYALVLLEFLEKNNLDYNLQVEANSNGLLIDAKELRNYFRIKYSPNLGDILTQFTDELNKHTPTVVTEKLSEEQTQVMSFSLSKSDSENPNKKYCFAVKRNPKGYSRSDFNDNKTRLLRPRLYKYFKDDKTISFCFSDAIENKKTDSEIIAHFSKKSSNLDS
;
A
#
# COMPACT_ATOMS: atom_id res chain seq x y z
N MET A 1 6.76 -5.59 -9.46
CA MET A 1 6.41 -4.20 -9.84
C MET A 1 5.26 -4.26 -10.82
N ARG A 2 4.10 -3.69 -10.47
CA ARG A 2 2.97 -3.65 -11.39
C ARG A 2 3.33 -2.74 -12.55
N LYS A 3 3.20 -3.22 -13.80
CA LYS A 3 3.47 -2.37 -14.97
C LYS A 3 2.42 -1.28 -15.05
N LYS A 4 2.89 -0.04 -15.16
CA LYS A 4 2.09 1.13 -15.47
C LYS A 4 1.35 0.87 -16.80
N LYS A 5 0.02 1.00 -16.82
CA LYS A 5 -0.81 0.81 -18.01
C LYS A 5 -0.73 2.02 -18.93
N SER A 6 -0.75 3.23 -18.35
CA SER A 6 -0.66 4.50 -19.09
C SER A 6 0.68 5.19 -18.86
N PRO A 7 1.42 5.63 -19.90
CA PRO A 7 2.63 6.41 -19.72
C PRO A 7 2.37 7.74 -18.99
N TYR A 8 1.13 8.22 -18.94
CA TYR A 8 0.73 9.48 -18.33
C TYR A 8 0.32 9.39 -16.86
N ALA A 9 0.22 8.20 -16.27
CA ALA A 9 -0.17 8.08 -14.87
C ALA A 9 0.89 8.68 -13.93
N LEU A 10 0.47 9.41 -12.90
CA LEU A 10 1.38 9.89 -11.85
C LEU A 10 1.22 9.09 -10.56
N VAL A 11 0.01 8.58 -10.32
CA VAL A 11 -0.32 7.80 -9.14
C VAL A 11 -1.26 6.64 -9.51
N LEU A 12 -1.27 5.63 -8.65
CA LEU A 12 -2.29 4.57 -8.64
C LEU A 12 -3.14 4.77 -7.40
N LEU A 13 -4.43 5.02 -7.60
CA LEU A 13 -5.43 5.09 -6.55
C LEU A 13 -6.11 3.73 -6.41
N GLU A 14 -6.47 3.38 -5.19
CA GLU A 14 -7.28 2.20 -4.89
C GLU A 14 -8.49 2.60 -4.06
N PHE A 15 -9.66 2.33 -4.60
CA PHE A 15 -10.93 2.46 -3.90
C PHE A 15 -11.30 1.09 -3.34
N LEU A 16 -11.70 1.04 -2.08
CA LEU A 16 -12.02 -0.19 -1.35
C LEU A 16 -13.48 -0.14 -0.89
N GLU A 17 -14.22 -1.23 -1.08
CA GLU A 17 -15.53 -1.38 -0.45
C GLU A 17 -15.35 -1.79 1.01
N LYS A 18 -15.84 -0.95 1.94
CA LYS A 18 -15.65 -1.13 3.40
C LYS A 18 -15.95 -2.55 3.90
N ASN A 19 -17.02 -3.16 3.39
CA ASN A 19 -17.49 -4.48 3.84
C ASN A 19 -16.95 -5.64 2.99
N ASN A 20 -16.21 -5.36 1.92
CA ASN A 20 -15.67 -6.37 1.02
C ASN A 20 -14.38 -5.85 0.36
N LEU A 21 -13.24 -6.02 1.05
CA LEU A 21 -11.93 -5.56 0.56
C LEU A 21 -11.45 -6.28 -0.70
N ASP A 22 -12.10 -7.40 -1.05
CA ASP A 22 -11.82 -8.14 -2.27
C ASP A 22 -12.51 -7.50 -3.48
N TYR A 23 -13.54 -6.69 -3.22
CA TYR A 23 -14.15 -5.81 -4.20
C TYR A 23 -13.48 -4.43 -4.13
N ASN A 24 -12.50 -4.22 -5.00
CA ASN A 24 -11.76 -2.97 -5.11
C ASN A 24 -11.67 -2.49 -6.56
N LEU A 25 -11.41 -1.20 -6.71
CA LEU A 25 -11.14 -0.56 -7.99
C LEU A 25 -9.79 0.14 -7.93
N GLN A 26 -8.87 -0.29 -8.79
CA GLN A 26 -7.53 0.28 -8.89
C GLN A 26 -7.42 1.11 -10.17
N VAL A 27 -7.24 2.42 -10.01
CA VAL A 27 -7.31 3.41 -11.09
C VAL A 27 -6.04 4.22 -11.15
N GLU A 28 -5.43 4.30 -12.33
CA GLU A 28 -4.34 5.23 -12.58
C GLU A 28 -4.88 6.66 -12.68
N ALA A 29 -4.16 7.64 -12.15
CA ALA A 29 -4.57 9.04 -12.20
C ALA A 29 -3.40 9.97 -12.48
N ASN A 30 -3.71 11.15 -13.01
CA ASN A 30 -2.77 12.26 -13.19
C ASN A 30 -3.44 13.60 -12.84
N SER A 31 -2.79 14.71 -13.16
CA SER A 31 -3.30 16.06 -12.86
C SER A 31 -4.65 16.38 -13.51
N ASN A 32 -5.05 15.64 -14.55
CA ASN A 32 -6.31 15.83 -15.26
C ASN A 32 -7.44 14.92 -14.73
N GLY A 33 -7.15 14.06 -13.74
CA GLY A 33 -8.13 13.19 -13.10
C GLY A 33 -7.86 11.70 -13.26
N LEU A 34 -8.93 10.91 -13.13
CA LEU A 34 -8.90 9.45 -13.18
C LEU A 34 -8.81 8.94 -14.62
N LEU A 35 -7.90 8.01 -14.88
CA LEU A 35 -7.73 7.34 -16.18
C LEU A 35 -8.56 6.05 -16.22
N ILE A 36 -9.88 6.20 -16.31
CA ILE A 36 -10.87 5.12 -16.31
C ILE A 36 -12.02 5.42 -17.27
N ASP A 37 -12.69 4.39 -17.79
CA ASP A 37 -13.90 4.60 -18.55
C ASP A 37 -15.11 4.91 -17.66
N ALA A 38 -16.02 5.73 -18.18
CA ALA A 38 -17.20 6.19 -17.46
C ALA A 38 -18.17 5.06 -17.07
N LYS A 39 -18.15 3.91 -17.76
CA LYS A 39 -19.02 2.77 -17.46
C LYS A 39 -18.47 1.97 -16.28
N GLU A 40 -17.17 1.70 -16.27
CA GLU A 40 -16.46 1.03 -15.17
C GLU A 40 -16.60 1.82 -13.87
N LEU A 41 -16.36 3.14 -13.90
CA LEU A 41 -16.55 4.01 -12.75
C LEU A 41 -17.98 3.92 -12.20
N ARG A 42 -18.99 4.06 -13.07
CA ARG A 42 -20.41 4.01 -12.65
C ARG A 42 -20.78 2.67 -12.05
N ASN A 43 -20.34 1.57 -12.67
CA ASN A 43 -20.64 0.23 -12.19
C ASN A 43 -20.05 0.00 -10.80
N TYR A 44 -18.79 0.39 -10.58
CA TYR A 44 -18.14 0.22 -9.29
C TYR A 44 -18.83 1.03 -8.17
N PHE A 45 -19.08 2.31 -8.43
CA PHE A 45 -19.73 3.20 -7.45
C PHE A 45 -21.26 3.08 -7.41
N ARG A 46 -21.84 2.14 -8.18
CA ARG A 46 -23.30 1.91 -8.27
C ARG A 46 -24.08 3.18 -8.64
N ILE A 47 -23.48 4.03 -9.48
CA ILE A 47 -24.09 5.26 -9.98
C ILE A 47 -25.08 4.90 -11.09
N LYS A 48 -26.37 5.09 -10.82
CA LYS A 48 -27.44 4.81 -11.79
C LYS A 48 -27.29 5.67 -13.04
N TYR A 49 -27.63 5.09 -14.19
CA TYR A 49 -27.74 5.85 -15.44
C TYR A 49 -28.92 6.82 -15.37
N SER A 50 -28.76 8.01 -15.96
CA SER A 50 -29.78 9.04 -16.13
C SER A 50 -29.62 9.70 -17.51
N PRO A 51 -30.69 10.13 -18.18
CA PRO A 51 -30.55 11.04 -19.32
C PRO A 51 -29.83 12.35 -18.89
N ASN A 52 -29.06 12.95 -19.79
CA ASN A 52 -28.31 14.21 -19.61
C ASN A 52 -27.22 14.23 -18.51
N LEU A 53 -26.48 13.13 -18.36
CA LEU A 53 -25.48 12.94 -17.28
C LEU A 53 -24.27 13.89 -17.27
N GLY A 54 -24.08 14.74 -18.29
CA GLY A 54 -22.85 15.53 -18.44
C GLY A 54 -21.59 14.66 -18.45
N ASP A 55 -20.43 15.26 -18.13
CA ASP A 55 -19.18 14.52 -17.93
C ASP A 55 -19.12 13.99 -16.49
N ILE A 56 -19.40 12.69 -16.34
CA ILE A 56 -19.38 12.03 -15.02
C ILE A 56 -17.97 11.93 -14.44
N LEU A 57 -16.93 11.87 -15.28
CA LEU A 57 -15.55 11.74 -14.79
C LEU A 57 -15.12 13.05 -14.14
N THR A 58 -15.45 14.19 -14.77
CA THR A 58 -15.24 15.52 -14.19
C THR A 58 -16.05 15.69 -12.91
N GLN A 59 -17.36 15.43 -12.93
CA GLN A 59 -18.22 15.59 -11.75
C GLN A 59 -17.77 14.73 -10.57
N PHE A 60 -17.41 13.46 -10.83
CA PHE A 60 -16.91 12.57 -9.79
C PHE A 60 -15.57 13.06 -9.24
N THR A 61 -14.65 13.47 -10.09
CA THR A 61 -13.33 13.97 -9.67
C THR A 61 -13.46 15.24 -8.84
N ASP A 62 -14.33 16.17 -9.25
CA ASP A 62 -14.62 17.39 -8.51
C ASP A 62 -15.21 17.08 -7.13
N GLU A 63 -16.15 16.14 -7.05
CA GLU A 63 -16.78 15.76 -5.79
C GLU A 63 -15.82 15.02 -4.86
N LEU A 64 -14.98 14.15 -5.41
CA LEU A 64 -13.91 13.47 -4.68
C LEU A 64 -12.92 14.49 -4.12
N ASN A 65 -12.51 15.48 -4.92
CA ASN A 65 -11.57 16.51 -4.50
C ASN A 65 -12.09 17.33 -3.32
N LYS A 66 -13.39 17.67 -3.29
CA LYS A 66 -14.01 18.39 -2.15
C LYS A 66 -13.91 17.63 -0.82
N HIS A 67 -13.91 16.30 -0.89
CA HIS A 67 -13.87 15.40 0.27
C HIS A 67 -12.48 14.84 0.55
N THR A 68 -11.50 15.11 -0.31
CA THR A 68 -10.13 14.61 -0.15
C THR A 68 -9.37 15.52 0.81
N PRO A 69 -8.78 14.98 1.89
CA PRO A 69 -7.94 15.77 2.79
C PRO A 69 -6.76 16.39 2.03
N THR A 70 -6.54 17.69 2.24
CA THR A 70 -5.39 18.42 1.66
C THR A 70 -4.08 18.15 2.41
N VAL A 71 -4.16 17.52 3.58
CA VAL A 71 -3.02 17.12 4.41
C VAL A 71 -3.16 15.64 4.75
N VAL A 72 -2.04 14.91 4.63
CA VAL A 72 -1.99 13.50 5.03
C VAL A 72 -2.03 13.41 6.55
N THR A 73 -3.08 12.81 7.09
CA THR A 73 -3.19 12.55 8.53
C THR A 73 -2.27 11.41 8.93
N GLU A 74 -1.31 11.67 9.83
CA GLU A 74 -0.42 10.62 10.35
C GLU A 74 -1.12 9.64 11.32
N LYS A 75 -2.28 10.05 11.88
CA LYS A 75 -3.09 9.23 12.79
C LYS A 75 -4.20 8.52 12.03
N LEU A 76 -3.90 7.34 11.49
CA LEU A 76 -4.90 6.43 10.96
C LEU A 76 -5.61 5.70 12.10
N SER A 77 -6.90 5.40 11.93
CA SER A 77 -7.60 4.49 12.82
C SER A 77 -7.02 3.07 12.71
N GLU A 78 -7.31 2.23 13.70
CA GLU A 78 -6.91 0.83 13.63
C GLU A 78 -7.58 0.11 12.45
N GLU A 79 -8.87 0.39 12.18
CA GLU A 79 -9.61 -0.13 11.02
C GLU A 79 -8.92 0.27 9.70
N GLN A 80 -8.58 1.56 9.53
CA GLN A 80 -7.88 2.05 8.33
C GLN A 80 -6.52 1.38 8.17
N THR A 81 -5.76 1.26 9.26
CA THR A 81 -4.44 0.61 9.27
C THR A 81 -4.54 -0.86 8.86
N GLN A 82 -5.55 -1.58 9.36
CA GLN A 82 -5.80 -2.97 9.02
C GLN A 82 -6.16 -3.13 7.54
N VAL A 83 -7.09 -2.30 7.04
CA VAL A 83 -7.54 -2.31 5.64
C VAL A 83 -6.37 -2.02 4.69
N MET A 84 -5.57 -0.99 4.98
CA MET A 84 -4.40 -0.64 4.15
C MET A 84 -3.34 -1.74 4.18
N SER A 85 -3.03 -2.30 5.35
CA SER A 85 -2.09 -3.42 5.47
C SER A 85 -2.57 -4.65 4.69
N PHE A 86 -3.87 -4.95 4.72
CA PHE A 86 -4.47 -6.05 3.99
C PHE A 86 -4.27 -5.88 2.48
N SER A 87 -4.62 -4.71 1.92
CA SER A 87 -4.44 -4.43 0.50
C SER A 87 -2.96 -4.48 0.06
N LEU A 88 -2.07 -3.85 0.83
CA LEU A 88 -0.63 -3.85 0.54
C LEU A 88 -0.07 -5.28 0.49
N SER A 89 -0.52 -6.14 1.41
CA SER A 89 -0.12 -7.55 1.41
C SER A 89 -0.62 -8.31 0.19
N LYS A 90 -1.88 -8.13 -0.19
CA LYS A 90 -2.43 -8.73 -1.43
C LYS A 90 -1.65 -8.29 -2.66
N SER A 91 -1.33 -7.00 -2.74
CA SER A 91 -0.59 -6.42 -3.86
C SER A 91 0.84 -6.95 -3.98
N ASP A 92 1.43 -7.39 -2.86
CA ASP A 92 2.74 -8.05 -2.80
C ASP A 92 2.65 -9.59 -2.94
N SER A 93 1.47 -10.12 -3.27
CA SER A 93 1.18 -11.57 -3.32
C SER A 93 1.46 -12.31 -2.00
N GLU A 94 1.38 -11.60 -0.86
CA GLU A 94 1.50 -12.19 0.47
C GLU A 94 0.14 -12.57 1.06
N ASN A 95 0.16 -13.46 2.07
CA ASN A 95 -1.00 -13.69 2.94
C ASN A 95 -1.38 -12.36 3.64
N PRO A 96 -2.61 -11.84 3.44
CA PRO A 96 -3.03 -10.55 4.01
C PRO A 96 -3.06 -10.49 5.54
N ASN A 97 -3.12 -11.65 6.19
CA ASN A 97 -3.10 -11.74 7.65
C ASN A 97 -1.69 -11.56 8.24
N LYS A 98 -0.64 -11.55 7.41
CA LYS A 98 0.74 -11.36 7.86
C LYS A 98 1.00 -9.90 8.27
N LYS A 99 0.67 -9.55 9.50
CA LYS A 99 0.85 -8.18 10.06
C LYS A 99 1.90 -8.07 11.16
N TYR A 100 2.44 -9.20 11.63
CA TYR A 100 3.40 -9.22 12.73
C TYR A 100 4.84 -9.25 12.21
N CYS A 101 5.50 -8.09 12.22
CA CYS A 101 6.91 -8.01 11.80
C CYS A 101 7.82 -8.72 12.81
N PHE A 102 8.68 -9.60 12.31
CA PHE A 102 9.54 -10.46 13.13
C PHE A 102 11.02 -10.44 12.74
N ALA A 103 11.35 -9.94 11.55
CA ALA A 103 12.74 -9.87 11.07
C ALA A 103 12.87 -8.87 9.92
N VAL A 104 14.13 -8.59 9.56
CA VAL A 104 14.51 -8.02 8.27
C VAL A 104 15.45 -8.99 7.55
N LYS A 105 15.49 -8.93 6.23
CA LYS A 105 16.38 -9.74 5.39
C LYS A 105 17.02 -8.89 4.31
N ARG A 106 18.27 -9.19 3.97
CA ARG A 106 18.88 -8.70 2.74
C ARG A 106 18.36 -9.54 1.57
N ASN A 107 17.86 -8.88 0.53
CA ASN A 107 17.40 -9.53 -0.68
C ASN A 107 18.59 -10.06 -1.49
N PRO A 108 18.38 -11.06 -2.36
CA PRO A 108 19.42 -11.53 -3.27
C PRO A 108 19.93 -10.39 -4.17
N LYS A 109 21.17 -10.54 -4.67
CA LYS A 109 21.78 -9.56 -5.57
C LYS A 109 20.86 -9.28 -6.77
N GLY A 110 20.63 -8.00 -7.05
CA GLY A 110 19.74 -7.54 -8.12
C GLY A 110 18.27 -7.38 -7.72
N TYR A 111 17.89 -7.70 -6.48
CA TYR A 111 16.53 -7.53 -5.97
C TYR A 111 16.48 -6.44 -4.89
N SER A 112 15.38 -5.71 -4.86
CA SER A 112 15.11 -4.66 -3.87
C SER A 112 13.78 -4.89 -3.16
N ARG A 113 13.60 -4.22 -2.03
CA ARG A 113 12.32 -4.06 -1.35
C ARG A 113 11.25 -3.61 -2.35
N SER A 114 10.07 -4.24 -2.30
CA SER A 114 8.92 -3.82 -3.10
C SER A 114 8.29 -2.56 -2.52
N ASP A 115 7.62 -1.76 -3.34
CA ASP A 115 6.89 -0.57 -2.88
C ASP A 115 5.79 -0.94 -1.87
N PHE A 116 5.23 -2.14 -1.98
CA PHE A 116 4.22 -2.65 -1.06
C PHE A 116 4.81 -2.99 0.31
N ASN A 117 5.95 -3.70 0.35
CA ASN A 117 6.67 -3.97 1.58
C ASN A 117 7.17 -2.67 2.24
N ASP A 118 7.62 -1.70 1.44
CA ASP A 118 8.01 -0.36 1.89
C ASP A 118 6.85 0.36 2.59
N ASN A 119 5.73 0.53 1.89
CA ASN A 119 4.54 1.20 2.39
C ASN A 119 3.94 0.48 3.61
N LYS A 120 3.88 -0.85 3.59
CA LYS A 120 3.34 -1.67 4.69
C LYS A 120 4.17 -1.51 5.96
N THR A 121 5.50 -1.43 5.82
CA THR A 121 6.38 -1.24 6.96
C THR A 121 6.32 0.19 7.48
N ARG A 122 6.27 1.20 6.59
CA ARG A 122 6.06 2.59 7.01
C ARG A 122 4.76 2.75 7.80
N LEU A 123 3.71 2.05 7.40
CA LEU A 123 2.42 2.01 8.08
C LEU A 123 2.49 1.31 9.45
N LEU A 124 3.03 0.08 9.51
CA LEU A 124 2.93 -0.78 10.70
C LEU A 124 4.09 -0.60 11.69
N ARG A 125 5.26 -0.17 11.23
CA ARG A 125 6.52 -0.12 12.01
C ARG A 125 7.35 1.12 11.61
N PRO A 126 6.84 2.35 11.80
CA PRO A 126 7.47 3.57 11.28
C PRO A 126 8.90 3.80 11.80
N ARG A 127 9.18 3.43 13.06
CA ARG A 127 10.53 3.54 13.65
C ARG A 127 11.52 2.57 13.02
N LEU A 128 11.16 1.29 12.92
CA LEU A 128 11.96 0.27 12.23
C LEU A 128 12.18 0.61 10.76
N TYR A 129 11.14 1.10 10.08
CA TYR A 129 11.23 1.56 8.70
C TYR A 129 12.28 2.67 8.56
N LYS A 130 12.21 3.71 9.41
CA LYS A 130 13.15 4.83 9.38
C LYS A 130 14.62 4.38 9.54
N TYR A 131 14.85 3.29 10.27
CA TYR A 131 16.19 2.73 10.45
C TYR A 131 16.76 2.09 9.16
N PHE A 132 15.92 1.40 8.38
CA PHE A 132 16.33 0.66 7.17
C PHE A 132 15.86 1.31 5.85
N LYS A 133 15.30 2.53 5.88
CA LYS A 133 14.64 3.13 4.71
C LYS A 133 15.60 3.32 3.53
N ASP A 134 16.85 3.70 3.81
CA ASP A 134 17.82 4.07 2.78
C ASP A 134 18.47 2.85 2.12
N ASP A 135 18.53 1.70 2.81
CA ASP A 135 18.97 0.43 2.24
C ASP A 135 17.80 -0.33 1.59
N LYS A 136 17.55 -0.03 0.31
CA LYS A 136 16.52 -0.70 -0.50
C LYS A 136 16.80 -2.19 -0.73
N THR A 137 17.99 -2.70 -0.42
CA THR A 137 18.26 -4.14 -0.52
C THR A 137 17.70 -4.90 0.68
N ILE A 138 17.19 -4.22 1.70
CA ILE A 138 16.59 -4.84 2.89
C ILE A 138 15.06 -4.81 2.82
N SER A 139 14.44 -5.97 2.99
CA SER A 139 12.99 -6.15 3.13
C SER A 139 12.60 -6.55 4.54
N PHE A 140 11.39 -6.21 4.95
CA PHE A 140 10.82 -6.55 6.26
C PHE A 140 9.97 -7.82 6.16
N CYS A 141 10.13 -8.71 7.13
CA CYS A 141 9.46 -10.01 7.16
C CYS A 141 8.27 -9.97 8.13
N PHE A 142 7.11 -10.43 7.66
CA PHE A 142 5.87 -10.47 8.43
C PHE A 142 5.31 -11.89 8.58
N SER A 143 4.70 -12.15 9.75
CA SER A 143 3.98 -13.37 10.08
C SER A 143 2.53 -13.04 10.41
N ASP A 144 1.65 -14.02 10.26
CA ASP A 144 0.24 -14.03 10.67
C ASP A 144 0.06 -14.51 12.11
N ALA A 145 1.10 -15.07 12.72
CA ALA A 145 1.15 -15.47 14.12
C ALA A 145 1.65 -14.31 15.00
N ILE A 146 0.87 -13.94 16.02
CA ILE A 146 1.18 -12.82 16.93
C ILE A 146 2.39 -13.11 17.80
N GLU A 147 2.59 -14.38 18.16
CA GLU A 147 3.71 -14.90 18.92
C GLU A 147 5.07 -14.69 18.22
N ASN A 148 5.07 -14.53 16.90
CA ASN A 148 6.28 -14.23 16.14
C ASN A 148 6.65 -12.75 16.17
N LYS A 149 5.75 -11.85 16.61
CA LYS A 149 6.01 -10.42 16.64
C LYS A 149 7.25 -10.12 17.50
N LYS A 150 8.24 -9.47 16.90
CA LYS A 150 9.42 -8.96 17.61
C LYS A 150 9.39 -7.45 17.71
N THR A 151 10.04 -6.88 18.72
CA THR A 151 10.27 -5.44 18.88
C THR A 151 11.28 -4.92 17.85
N ASP A 152 11.31 -3.61 17.63
CA ASP A 152 12.24 -2.99 16.68
C ASP A 152 13.70 -3.28 17.08
N SER A 153 14.01 -3.15 18.38
CA SER A 153 15.36 -3.39 18.91
C SER A 153 15.83 -4.83 18.75
N GLU A 154 14.94 -5.81 18.98
CA GLU A 154 15.28 -7.23 18.75
C GLU A 154 15.59 -7.50 17.28
N ILE A 155 14.78 -6.96 16.36
CA ILE A 155 14.98 -7.16 14.92
C ILE A 155 16.32 -6.55 14.47
N ILE A 156 16.63 -5.33 14.91
CA ILE A 156 17.89 -4.65 14.59
C ILE A 156 19.08 -5.45 15.15
N ALA A 157 19.03 -5.84 16.42
CA ALA A 157 20.11 -6.59 17.07
C ALA A 157 20.36 -7.95 16.39
N HIS A 158 19.30 -8.67 16.04
CA HIS A 158 19.40 -9.95 15.33
C HIS A 158 20.03 -9.78 13.94
N PHE A 159 19.65 -8.73 13.21
CA PHE A 159 20.20 -8.46 11.90
C PHE A 159 21.70 -8.12 11.97
N SER A 160 22.10 -7.22 12.87
CA SER A 160 23.50 -6.82 13.05
C SER A 160 24.41 -7.99 13.41
N LYS A 161 23.98 -8.88 14.31
CA LYS A 161 24.75 -10.09 14.68
C LYS A 161 24.94 -11.07 13.51
N LYS A 162 23.94 -11.17 12.64
CA LYS A 162 24.03 -12.05 11.47
C LYS A 162 25.01 -11.49 10.44
N SER A 163 25.02 -10.17 10.24
CA SER A 163 25.97 -9.50 9.35
C SER A 163 27.41 -9.64 9.82
N SER A 164 27.69 -9.47 11.11
CA SER A 164 29.05 -9.63 11.65
C SER A 164 29.62 -11.04 11.48
N ASN A 165 28.77 -12.07 11.44
CA ASN A 165 29.19 -13.47 11.26
C ASN A 165 29.38 -13.87 9.79
N LEU A 166 28.98 -13.03 8.84
CA LEU A 166 29.19 -13.25 7.39
C LEU A 166 30.49 -12.59 6.89
N ASP A 167 31.07 -11.68 7.69
CA ASP A 167 32.30 -10.94 7.38
C ASP A 167 33.53 -11.50 8.16
N SER A 168 33.34 -12.58 8.92
CA SER A 168 34.37 -13.31 9.71
C SER A 168 34.65 -14.69 9.12
#